data_AF-A0A9W6HX10-F1
#
_entry.id   AF-A0A9W6HX10-F1
#
_cell.length_a   1.000
_cell.length_b   1.000
_cell.length_c   1.000
_cell.angle_alpha   90.00
_cell.angle_beta   90.00
_cell.angle_gamma   90.00
#
_symmetry.space_group_name_H-M   'P 1'
#
loop_
_entity.id
_entity.type
_entity.pdbx_description
1 polymer ?
#
loop_
_entity_poly.entity_id
_entity_poly.type
_entity_poly.pdbx_seq_one_letter_code
_entity_poly.pdbx_strand_id
1 'polypeptide(L)'
;MCALPYLSLDAHHLARWHGNCLVRFGDPGTVEDLRSALAGMDGTYNRAESGVRCDLAHALLAQGEAEAAQPHIQRARQLATMIGSRRQRRRIEKLTKAVRRALS
;
A
#
# COMPACT_ATOMS: atom_id res chain seq x y z
N MET A 1 -18.05 -33.63 5.23
CA MET A 1 -18.33 -32.41 4.43
C MET A 1 -17.32 -31.35 4.84
N CYS A 2 -16.22 -31.21 4.11
CA CYS A 2 -15.29 -30.09 4.30
C CYS A 2 -15.82 -28.89 3.50
N ALA A 3 -16.44 -27.93 4.18
CA ALA A 3 -16.72 -26.63 3.60
C ALA A 3 -15.39 -25.88 3.47
N LEU A 4 -14.95 -25.60 2.24
CA LEU A 4 -13.85 -24.67 2.00
C LEU A 4 -14.32 -23.28 2.48
N PRO A 5 -13.60 -22.59 3.37
CA PRO A 5 -13.96 -21.24 3.76
C PRO A 5 -13.92 -20.38 2.50
N TYR A 6 -15.03 -19.72 2.19
CA TYR A 6 -15.18 -18.87 1.01
C TYR A 6 -14.07 -17.81 0.98
N LEU A 7 -13.06 -18.03 0.15
CA LEU A 7 -12.02 -17.07 -0.12
C LEU A 7 -12.60 -16.07 -1.12
N SER A 8 -13.19 -14.99 -0.62
CA SER A 8 -13.61 -13.87 -1.46
C SER A 8 -12.37 -13.16 -1.99
N LEU A 9 -11.83 -13.65 -3.12
CA LEU A 9 -10.79 -12.98 -3.88
C LEU A 9 -11.43 -11.87 -4.71
N ASP A 10 -11.79 -10.79 -4.04
CA ASP A 10 -12.05 -9.52 -4.72
C ASP A 10 -10.72 -8.95 -5.24
N ALA A 11 -10.75 -8.19 -6.34
CA ALA A 11 -9.58 -7.52 -6.91
C ALA A 11 -8.80 -6.72 -5.84
N HIS A 12 -9.49 -6.20 -4.82
CA HIS A 12 -8.93 -5.55 -3.64
C HIS A 12 -8.10 -6.48 -2.74
N HIS A 13 -8.55 -7.72 -2.54
CA HIS A 13 -7.80 -8.74 -1.80
C HIS A 13 -6.61 -9.27 -2.59
N LEU A 14 -6.74 -9.32 -3.92
CA LEU A 14 -5.65 -9.66 -4.84
C LEU A 14 -4.59 -8.55 -4.86
N ALA A 15 -4.97 -7.27 -4.92
CA ALA A 15 -4.06 -6.13 -4.86
C ALA A 15 -3.22 -6.11 -3.57
N ARG A 16 -3.80 -6.50 -2.43
CA ARG A 16 -3.07 -6.67 -1.16
C ARG A 16 -2.00 -7.78 -1.22
N TRP A 17 -2.27 -8.87 -1.95
CA TRP A 17 -1.30 -9.94 -2.19
C TRP A 17 -0.27 -9.55 -3.25
N HIS A 18 -0.71 -8.86 -4.30
CA HIS A 18 0.10 -8.42 -5.43
C HIS A 18 1.11 -7.34 -5.02
N GLY A 19 0.71 -6.33 -4.25
CA GLY A 19 1.60 -5.28 -3.77
C GLY A 19 2.72 -5.77 -2.84
N ASN A 20 2.47 -6.80 -2.02
CA ASN A 20 3.52 -7.39 -1.17
C ASN A 20 4.55 -8.21 -1.98
N CYS A 21 4.19 -8.69 -3.17
CA CYS A 21 5.08 -9.38 -4.10
C CYS A 21 5.77 -8.40 -5.05
N LEU A 22 5.05 -7.48 -5.70
CA LEU A 22 5.58 -6.52 -6.68
C LEU A 22 6.57 -5.52 -6.10
N VAL A 23 6.34 -5.05 -4.86
CA VAL A 23 7.31 -4.19 -4.15
C VAL A 23 8.65 -4.89 -3.94
N ARG A 24 8.72 -6.22 -4.00
CA ARG A 24 9.97 -6.99 -3.93
C ARG A 24 10.63 -7.21 -5.29
N PHE A 25 9.91 -7.03 -6.41
CA PHE A 25 10.42 -7.36 -7.74
C PHE A 25 10.84 -6.16 -8.59
N GLY A 26 10.54 -4.92 -8.19
CA GLY A 26 11.05 -3.73 -8.88
C GLY A 26 10.51 -3.56 -10.30
N ASP A 27 9.32 -4.09 -10.58
CA ASP A 27 8.65 -3.96 -11.87
C ASP A 27 8.21 -2.49 -12.08
N PRO A 28 8.64 -1.82 -13.16
CA PRO A 28 8.24 -0.45 -13.48
C PRO A 28 6.72 -0.23 -13.53
N GLY A 29 5.94 -1.22 -13.98
CA GLY A 29 4.47 -1.11 -14.09
C GLY A 29 3.73 -1.14 -12.74
N THR A 30 4.45 -1.41 -11.64
CA THR A 30 3.87 -1.50 -10.30
C THR A 30 3.19 -0.21 -9.85
N VAL A 31 3.70 0.96 -10.26
CA VAL A 31 3.13 2.25 -9.85
C VAL A 31 1.75 2.45 -10.47
N GLU A 32 1.60 2.18 -11.76
CA GLU A 32 0.37 2.31 -12.54
C GLU A 32 -0.69 1.34 -12.06
N ASP A 33 -0.31 0.08 -11.83
CA ASP A 33 -1.21 -0.95 -11.28
C ASP A 33 -1.75 -0.55 -9.90
N LEU A 34 -0.88 -0.02 -9.02
CA LEU A 34 -1.28 0.42 -7.69
C LEU A 34 -2.13 1.71 -7.73
N ARG A 35 -1.87 2.61 -8.68
CA ARG A 35 -2.72 3.79 -8.92
C ARG A 35 -4.11 3.38 -9.42
N SER A 36 -4.17 2.44 -10.37
CA SER A 36 -5.43 1.87 -10.88
C SER A 36 -6.22 1.20 -9.75
N ALA A 37 -5.54 0.39 -8.93
CA ALA A 37 -6.15 -0.23 -7.77
C ALA A 37 -6.72 0.80 -6.76
N LEU A 38 -6.03 1.92 -6.53
CA LEU A 38 -6.56 3.01 -5.68
C LEU A 38 -7.75 3.72 -6.32
N ALA A 39 -7.74 3.92 -7.64
CA ALA A 39 -8.85 4.56 -8.35
C ALA A 39 -10.13 3.72 -8.31
N GLY A 40 -10.00 2.38 -8.23
CA GLY A 40 -11.13 1.47 -8.06
C GLY A 40 -11.70 1.37 -6.64
N MET A 41 -11.05 1.97 -5.63
CA MET A 41 -11.49 1.90 -4.24
C MET A 41 -12.53 2.97 -3.92
N ASP A 42 -13.63 2.56 -3.29
CA ASP A 42 -14.73 3.41 -2.84
C ASP A 42 -14.56 3.97 -1.41
N GLY A 43 -13.45 3.64 -0.74
CA GLY A 43 -13.17 4.06 0.64
C GLY A 43 -13.79 3.18 1.72
N THR A 44 -14.53 2.12 1.35
CA THR A 44 -15.14 1.17 2.31
C THR A 44 -14.09 0.29 2.98
N TYR A 45 -12.98 0.00 2.29
CA TYR A 45 -11.95 -0.94 2.71
C TYR A 45 -10.68 -0.25 3.26
N ASN A 46 -10.82 0.51 4.34
CA ASN A 46 -9.73 1.29 4.98
C ASN A 46 -8.43 0.50 5.19
N ARG A 47 -8.51 -0.79 5.55
CA ARG A 47 -7.34 -1.65 5.75
C ARG A 47 -6.62 -1.97 4.43
N ALA A 48 -7.37 -2.21 3.37
CA ALA A 48 -6.83 -2.52 2.05
C ALA A 48 -6.22 -1.27 1.42
N GLU A 49 -6.93 -0.14 1.45
CA GLU A 49 -6.44 1.15 0.95
C GLU A 49 -5.13 1.54 1.62
N SER A 50 -5.03 1.41 2.95
CA SER A 50 -3.80 1.67 3.69
C SER A 50 -2.63 0.80 3.24
N GLY A 51 -2.89 -0.47 2.90
CA GLY A 51 -1.90 -1.39 2.35
C GLY A 51 -1.39 -0.94 0.98
N VAL A 52 -2.30 -0.70 0.04
CA VAL A 52 -1.98 -0.29 -1.33
C VAL A 52 -1.23 1.04 -1.34
N ARG A 53 -1.60 2.01 -0.48
CA ARG A 53 -0.85 3.26 -0.34
C ARG A 53 0.57 3.06 0.19
N CYS A 54 0.80 2.10 1.10
CA CYS A 54 2.14 1.76 1.56
C CYS A 54 2.98 1.08 0.46
N ASP A 55 2.34 0.26 -0.38
CA ASP A 55 3.00 -0.39 -1.52
C ASP A 55 3.39 0.66 -2.57
N LEU A 56 2.48 1.59 -2.89
CA LEU A 56 2.72 2.65 -3.86
C LEU A 56 3.82 3.61 -3.40
N ALA A 57 3.83 3.98 -2.13
CA ALA A 57 4.91 4.79 -1.55
C ALA A 57 6.28 4.09 -1.64
N HIS A 58 6.33 2.76 -1.55
CA HIS A 58 7.57 2.00 -1.74
C HIS A 58 8.03 2.01 -3.19
N ALA A 59 7.10 1.80 -4.14
CA ALA A 59 7.40 1.78 -5.56
C ALA A 59 7.91 3.16 -6.05
N LEU A 60 7.25 4.24 -5.63
CA LEU A 60 7.67 5.61 -5.92
C LEU A 60 9.06 5.91 -5.35
N LEU A 61 9.34 5.49 -4.12
CA LEU A 61 10.67 5.61 -3.53
C LEU A 61 11.74 4.84 -4.31
N ALA A 62 11.43 3.64 -4.81
CA ALA A 62 12.34 2.85 -5.62
C ALA A 62 12.65 3.50 -6.98
N GLN A 63 11.72 4.30 -7.51
CA GLN A 63 11.89 5.12 -8.72
C GLN A 63 12.54 6.49 -8.46
N GLY A 64 12.87 6.81 -7.20
CA GLY A 64 13.44 8.12 -6.82
C GLY A 64 12.40 9.24 -6.64
N GLU A 65 11.11 8.94 -6.76
CA GLU A 65 10.01 9.89 -6.63
C GLU A 65 9.57 10.09 -5.16
N ALA A 66 10.51 10.51 -4.32
CA ALA A 66 10.27 10.64 -2.87
C ALA A 66 9.19 11.69 -2.52
N GLU A 67 9.06 12.75 -3.31
CA GLU A 67 8.00 13.75 -3.13
C GLU A 67 6.62 13.17 -3.42
N ALA A 68 6.48 12.42 -4.52
CA ALA A 68 5.23 11.75 -4.89
C ALA A 68 4.80 10.69 -3.86
N ALA A 69 5.76 10.08 -3.14
CA ALA A 69 5.47 9.11 -2.09
C ALA A 69 4.81 9.72 -0.83
N GLN A 70 5.09 11.00 -0.51
CA GLN A 70 4.61 11.65 0.72
C GLN A 70 3.08 11.60 0.91
N PRO A 71 2.23 12.01 -0.05
CA PRO A 71 0.77 12.00 0.15
C PRO A 71 0.23 10.59 0.42
N HIS A 72 0.80 9.56 -0.20
CA HIS A 72 0.40 8.17 0.04
C HIS A 72 0.72 7.71 1.47
N ILE A 73 1.89 8.08 2.00
CA ILE A 73 2.28 7.79 3.39
C ILE A 73 1.36 8.52 4.39
N GLN A 74 1.05 9.79 4.13
CA GLN A 74 0.17 10.58 5.00
C GLN A 74 -1.22 9.97 5.09
N ARG A 75 -1.83 9.60 3.95
CA ARG A 75 -3.14 8.99 3.93
C ARG A 75 -3.14 7.57 4.51
N ALA A 76 -2.12 6.76 4.23
CA ALA A 76 -1.96 5.46 4.87
C ALA A 76 -1.90 5.58 6.40
N ARG A 77 -1.24 6.61 6.94
CA ARG A 77 -1.18 6.88 8.38
C ARG A 77 -2.55 7.20 8.98
N GLN A 78 -3.34 8.03 8.31
CA GLN A 78 -4.71 8.34 8.75
C GLN A 78 -5.55 7.06 8.85
N LEU A 79 -5.55 6.25 7.77
CA LEU A 79 -6.27 4.99 7.70
C LEU A 79 -5.80 3.99 8.77
N ALA A 80 -4.49 3.84 8.93
CA ALA A 80 -3.90 2.93 9.92
C ALA A 80 -4.26 3.30 11.37
N THR A 81 -4.40 4.60 11.65
CA THR A 81 -4.89 5.11 12.94
C THR A 81 -6.36 4.76 13.14
N MET A 82 -7.22 5.00 12.15
CA MET A 82 -8.66 4.69 12.24
C MET A 82 -8.91 3.20 12.49
N ILE A 83 -8.13 2.30 11.87
CA ILE A 83 -8.31 0.85 12.04
C ILE A 83 -7.49 0.25 13.19
N GLY A 84 -6.75 1.07 13.96
CA GLY A 84 -5.93 0.62 15.09
C GLY A 84 -4.72 -0.26 14.75
N SER A 85 -4.34 -0.40 13.47
CA SER A 85 -3.37 -1.40 13.03
C SER A 85 -1.92 -1.07 13.43
N ARG A 86 -1.39 -1.74 14.47
CA ARG A 86 0.01 -1.62 14.91
C ARG A 86 1.02 -2.01 13.81
N ARG A 87 0.71 -3.05 13.03
CA ARG A 87 1.59 -3.53 11.95
C ARG A 87 1.74 -2.49 10.84
N GLN A 88 0.63 -1.88 10.41
CA GLN A 88 0.68 -0.85 9.36
C GLN A 88 1.40 0.42 9.85
N ARG A 89 1.17 0.84 11.10
CA ARG A 89 1.91 1.97 11.69
C ARG A 89 3.43 1.78 11.64
N ARG A 90 3.94 0.60 12.05
CA ARG A 90 5.38 0.27 11.96
C ARG A 90 5.91 0.32 10.51
N ARG A 91 5.10 -0.13 9.54
CA ARG A 91 5.48 -0.07 8.12
C ARG A 91 5.58 1.38 7.63
N ILE A 92 4.61 2.20 8.00
CA ILE A 92 4.55 3.63 7.66
C ILE A 92 5.71 4.41 8.29
N GLU A 93 6.10 4.09 9.52
CA GLU A 93 7.26 4.69 10.17
C GLU A 93 8.56 4.42 9.40
N LYS A 94 8.76 3.19 8.91
CA LYS A 94 9.92 2.85 8.06
C LYS A 94 9.91 3.64 6.76
N LEU A 95 8.77 3.70 6.07
CA LEU A 95 8.60 4.48 4.84
C LEU A 95 8.85 5.98 5.07
N THR A 96 8.34 6.53 6.17
CA THR A 96 8.55 7.94 6.53
C THR A 96 10.04 8.25 6.72
N LYS A 97 10.79 7.35 7.37
CA LYS A 97 12.24 7.48 7.52
C LYS A 97 12.96 7.40 6.17
N ALA A 98 12.53 6.51 5.27
CA ALA A 98 13.10 6.38 3.94
C ALA A 98 12.90 7.65 3.09
N VAL A 99 11.68 8.19 3.04
CA VAL A 99 11.41 9.47 2.35
C VAL A 99 12.26 10.60 2.92
N ARG A 100 12.35 10.72 4.24
CA ARG A 100 13.17 11.78 4.86
C ARG A 100 14.64 11.72 4.47
N ARG A 101 15.19 10.51 4.28
CA ARG A 101 16.58 10.31 3.83
C ARG A 101 16.75 10.60 2.35
N ALA A 102 15.72 10.39 1.54
CA ALA A 102 15.77 10.65 0.10
C ALA A 102 15.60 12.15 -0.24
N LEU A 103 15.03 12.93 0.67
CA LEU A 103 14.79 14.38 0.52
C LEU A 103 15.81 15.24 1.28
N SER A 104 16.76 14.63 1.98
CA SER A 104 17.85 15.31 2.71
C SER A 104 19.11 15.35 1.87
#